data_AF-F8F1V9-F1
#
_entry.id   AF-F8F1V9-F1
#
_cell.length_a   1.000
_cell.length_b   1.000
_cell.length_c   1.000
_cell.angle_alpha   90.00
_cell.angle_beta   90.00
_cell.angle_gamma   90.00
#
_symmetry.space_group_name_H-M   'P 1'
#
loop_
_entity.id
_entity.type
_entity.pdbx_description
1 polymer ?
#
loop_
_entity_poly.entity_id
_entity_poly.type
_entity_poly.pdbx_seq_one_letter_code
_entity_poly.pdbx_strand_id
1 'polypeptide(L)'
;MSLIVDLYALLEQQKPRPEHWALVDAFDAVTNGMDNPEALERIRSLDSIELNSWKWLIYAIKALYEGNASMVEQAIHHISEGTPPALLKPLFTTWLSKRLQRQNLYLDKPELADLFTQLSLPQHPLVNRAEQAEEALKQSFLPLFEQYFIKILRELYQIDTETGPGLAVRYGIHTLCLLYEGGYQLENVLPLLVQALGEADGCACLALAFIKLQTINQNLQERTLQALDACLAAPDGRFLNADMKCTLSIIKTFFNTSGIVDIIQIKLQNVRDPVQMELFNEELLWN
;
A
#
# COMPACT_ATOMS: atom_id res chain seq x y z
N MET A 1 -8.18 9.74 24.30
CA MET A 1 -7.63 8.40 24.61
C MET A 1 -7.34 7.73 23.28
N SER A 2 -6.14 7.18 23.11
CA SER A 2 -5.80 6.39 21.92
C SER A 2 -6.82 5.27 21.75
N LEU A 3 -7.48 5.21 20.60
CA LEU A 3 -8.45 4.17 20.23
C LEU A 3 -7.75 2.89 19.72
N ILE A 4 -6.42 2.84 19.81
CA ILE A 4 -5.63 1.72 19.32
C ILE A 4 -5.86 0.54 20.24
N VAL A 5 -6.52 -0.48 19.71
CA VAL A 5 -6.58 -1.81 20.30
C VAL A 5 -5.19 -2.44 20.12
N ASP A 6 -4.32 -2.21 21.10
CA ASP A 6 -2.95 -2.72 21.07
C ASP A 6 -2.86 -4.05 21.83
N LEU A 7 -2.78 -5.14 21.08
CA LEU A 7 -2.59 -6.47 21.66
C LEU A 7 -1.17 -6.67 22.21
N TYR A 8 -0.17 -5.92 21.72
CA TYR A 8 1.21 -6.01 22.19
C TYR A 8 1.36 -5.51 23.64
N ALA A 9 0.40 -4.73 24.16
CA ALA A 9 0.32 -4.40 25.58
C ALA A 9 0.28 -5.66 26.48
N LEU A 10 -0.17 -6.81 25.98
CA LEU A 10 -0.11 -8.10 26.70
C LEU A 10 1.33 -8.62 26.90
N LEU A 11 2.27 -8.18 26.06
CA LEU A 11 3.68 -8.56 26.08
C LEU A 11 4.54 -7.66 26.98
N GLU A 12 4.04 -6.48 27.36
CA GLU A 12 4.75 -5.54 28.25
C GLU A 12 4.85 -6.02 29.71
N GLN A 13 4.19 -7.13 30.05
CA GLN A 13 4.28 -7.77 31.35
C GLN A 13 5.70 -8.31 31.59
N GLN A 14 6.19 -8.26 32.84
CA GLN A 14 7.55 -8.73 33.20
C GLN A 14 7.88 -10.17 32.73
N LYS A 15 6.86 -11.02 32.57
CA LYS A 15 6.96 -12.37 31.99
C LYS A 15 5.69 -12.68 31.19
N PRO A 16 5.66 -12.42 29.87
CA PRO A 16 4.52 -12.78 29.05
C PRO A 16 4.35 -14.30 29.00
N ARG A 17 3.10 -14.76 29.12
CA ARG A 17 2.79 -16.18 29.12
C ARG A 17 2.72 -16.72 27.68
N PRO A 18 2.91 -18.03 27.44
CA PRO A 18 2.80 -18.62 26.10
C PRO A 18 1.47 -18.30 25.40
N GLU A 19 0.39 -18.15 26.16
CA GLU A 19 -0.93 -17.78 25.65
C GLU A 19 -0.98 -16.36 25.08
N HIS A 20 -0.19 -15.42 25.63
CA HIS A 20 -0.10 -14.06 25.10
C HIS A 20 0.60 -14.05 23.75
N TRP A 21 1.69 -14.82 23.61
CA TRP A 21 2.38 -15.00 22.34
C TRP A 21 1.47 -15.65 21.30
N ALA A 22 0.74 -16.70 21.66
CA ALA A 22 -0.20 -17.35 20.75
C ALA A 22 -1.31 -16.40 20.25
N LEU A 23 -1.78 -15.48 21.11
CA LEU A 23 -2.74 -14.45 20.69
C LEU A 23 -2.11 -13.44 19.73
N VAL A 24 -0.90 -12.95 20.02
CA VAL A 24 -0.19 -12.01 19.14
C VAL A 24 0.09 -12.64 17.78
N ASP A 25 0.63 -13.86 17.75
CA ASP A 25 0.90 -14.59 16.51
C ASP A 25 -0.39 -14.81 15.69
N ALA A 26 -1.49 -15.17 16.36
CA ALA A 26 -2.78 -15.36 15.70
C ALA A 26 -3.37 -14.04 15.19
N PHE A 27 -3.22 -12.95 15.97
CA PHE A 27 -3.68 -11.62 15.59
C PHE A 27 -2.91 -11.07 14.39
N ASP A 28 -1.58 -11.16 14.40
CA ASP A 28 -0.74 -10.77 13.26
C ASP A 28 -1.07 -11.60 12.02
N ALA A 29 -1.29 -12.91 12.18
CA ALA A 29 -1.68 -13.76 11.06
C ALA A 29 -3.00 -13.29 10.44
N VAL A 30 -4.07 -13.16 11.24
CA VAL A 30 -5.40 -12.83 10.71
C VAL A 30 -5.49 -11.40 10.19
N THR A 31 -4.79 -10.43 10.80
CA THR A 31 -4.79 -9.02 10.33
C THR A 31 -4.01 -8.84 9.03
N ASN A 32 -3.03 -9.71 8.77
CA ASN A 32 -2.32 -9.77 7.48
C ASN A 32 -3.01 -10.66 6.44
N GLY A 33 -4.22 -11.17 6.72
CA GLY A 33 -4.93 -12.09 5.82
C GLY A 33 -4.24 -13.45 5.63
N MET A 34 -3.36 -13.83 6.54
CA MET A 34 -2.68 -15.13 6.55
C MET A 34 -3.39 -16.11 7.49
N ASP A 35 -3.21 -17.40 7.23
CA ASP A 35 -3.66 -18.45 8.15
C ASP A 35 -2.47 -18.98 8.97
N ASN A 36 -2.63 -19.03 10.29
CA ASN A 36 -1.68 -19.65 11.19
C ASN A 36 -2.43 -20.72 12.01
N PRO A 37 -2.59 -21.94 11.47
CA PRO A 37 -3.42 -22.97 12.09
C PRO A 37 -2.89 -23.39 13.46
N GLU A 38 -1.58 -23.31 13.68
CA GLU A 38 -0.98 -23.64 14.98
C GLU A 38 -1.35 -22.60 16.05
N ALA A 39 -1.23 -21.31 15.73
CA ALA A 39 -1.63 -20.24 16.66
C ALA A 39 -3.13 -20.28 16.93
N LEU A 40 -3.96 -20.49 15.88
CA LEU A 40 -5.41 -20.61 16.01
C LEU A 40 -5.82 -21.80 16.90
N GLU A 41 -5.19 -22.97 16.73
CA GLU A 41 -5.48 -24.14 17.57
C GLU A 41 -5.08 -23.89 19.03
N ARG A 42 -3.92 -23.25 19.27
CA ARG A 42 -3.48 -22.88 20.63
C ARG A 42 -4.47 -21.95 21.32
N ILE A 43 -4.96 -20.92 20.63
CA ILE A 43 -5.95 -20.00 21.21
C ILE A 43 -7.36 -20.62 21.29
N ARG A 44 -7.66 -21.66 20.50
CA ARG A 44 -8.96 -22.37 20.55
C ARG A 44 -9.19 -22.98 21.92
N SER A 45 -8.18 -23.62 22.49
CA SER A 45 -8.20 -24.20 23.85
C SER A 45 -8.00 -23.19 24.98
N LEU A 46 -7.86 -21.90 24.67
CA LEU A 46 -7.67 -20.87 25.69
C LEU A 46 -8.94 -20.72 26.55
N ASP A 47 -8.79 -20.94 27.86
CA ASP A 47 -9.86 -20.86 28.87
C ASP A 47 -9.68 -19.67 29.84
N SER A 48 -8.75 -18.76 29.53
CA SER A 48 -8.54 -17.55 30.32
C SER A 48 -9.66 -16.54 30.07
N ILE A 49 -10.46 -16.25 31.11
CA ILE A 49 -11.54 -15.26 31.06
C ILE A 49 -11.00 -13.90 30.61
N GLU A 50 -9.83 -13.51 31.11
CA GLU A 50 -9.19 -12.21 30.81
C GLU A 50 -8.82 -12.06 29.32
N LEU A 51 -8.50 -13.17 28.66
CA LEU A 51 -8.04 -13.19 27.27
C LEU A 51 -9.14 -13.56 26.27
N ASN A 52 -10.32 -13.94 26.75
CA ASN A 52 -11.38 -14.49 25.92
C ASN A 52 -11.88 -13.45 24.90
N SER A 53 -12.02 -12.18 25.28
CA SER A 53 -12.40 -11.11 24.34
C SER A 53 -11.39 -10.94 23.20
N TRP A 54 -10.10 -11.13 23.46
CA TRP A 54 -9.04 -11.06 22.45
C TRP A 54 -9.10 -12.23 21.47
N LYS A 55 -9.29 -13.44 21.99
CA LYS A 55 -9.56 -14.65 21.19
C LYS A 55 -10.74 -14.42 20.24
N TRP A 56 -11.86 -13.89 20.75
CA TRP A 56 -13.05 -13.65 19.92
C TRP A 56 -12.88 -12.52 18.91
N LEU A 57 -12.07 -11.50 19.20
CA LEU A 57 -11.67 -10.51 18.20
C LEU A 57 -10.93 -11.15 17.03
N ILE A 58 -9.96 -12.03 17.30
CA ILE A 58 -9.20 -12.75 16.27
C ILE A 58 -10.13 -13.58 15.38
N TYR A 59 -11.08 -14.30 15.98
CA TYR A 59 -12.08 -15.06 15.22
C TYR A 59 -13.03 -14.15 14.42
N ALA A 60 -13.40 -12.97 14.94
CA ALA A 60 -14.21 -12.01 14.20
C ALA A 60 -13.47 -11.47 12.96
N ILE A 61 -12.17 -11.15 13.08
CA ILE A 61 -11.34 -10.68 11.97
C ILE A 61 -11.21 -11.79 10.92
N LYS A 62 -10.86 -13.01 11.33
CA LYS A 62 -10.77 -14.17 10.43
C LYS A 62 -12.08 -14.39 9.66
N ALA A 63 -13.21 -14.42 10.36
CA ALA A 63 -14.52 -14.62 9.76
C ALA A 63 -14.91 -13.48 8.81
N LEU A 64 -14.48 -12.24 9.08
CA LEU A 64 -14.70 -11.09 8.21
C LEU A 64 -13.96 -11.28 6.87
N TYR A 65 -12.68 -11.67 6.90
CA TYR A 65 -11.92 -11.95 5.68
C TYR A 65 -12.47 -13.14 4.88
N GLU A 66 -12.96 -14.17 5.56
CA GLU A 66 -13.63 -15.32 4.91
C GLU A 66 -15.05 -14.99 4.41
N GLY A 67 -15.56 -13.80 4.73
CA GLY A 67 -16.91 -13.39 4.40
C GLY A 67 -18.00 -14.19 5.12
N ASN A 68 -17.70 -14.81 6.26
CA ASN A 68 -18.64 -15.63 7.00
C ASN A 68 -19.44 -14.79 8.01
N ALA A 69 -20.57 -14.23 7.55
CA ALA A 69 -21.40 -13.36 8.37
C ALA A 69 -21.90 -14.00 9.67
N SER A 70 -22.27 -15.28 9.64
CA SER A 70 -22.74 -15.99 10.83
C SER A 70 -21.65 -16.13 11.89
N MET A 71 -20.41 -16.40 11.47
CA MET A 71 -19.27 -16.50 12.39
C MET A 71 -18.85 -15.13 12.93
N VAL A 72 -18.92 -14.07 12.12
CA VAL A 72 -18.70 -12.69 12.61
C VAL A 72 -19.73 -12.36 13.69
N GLU A 73 -21.03 -12.59 13.44
CA GLU A 73 -22.12 -12.34 14.39
C GLU A 73 -21.93 -13.14 15.69
N GLN A 74 -21.55 -14.41 15.59
CA GLN A 74 -21.24 -15.24 16.76
C GLN A 74 -20.03 -14.71 17.53
N ALA A 75 -18.94 -14.36 16.86
CA ALA A 75 -17.71 -13.93 17.51
C ALA A 75 -17.91 -12.60 18.26
N ILE A 76 -18.57 -11.62 17.65
CA ILE A 76 -18.82 -10.33 18.31
C ILE A 76 -19.71 -10.44 19.54
N HIS A 77 -20.62 -11.42 19.58
CA HIS A 77 -21.48 -11.67 20.74
C HIS A 77 -20.69 -12.10 21.98
N HIS A 78 -19.55 -12.76 21.79
CA HIS A 78 -18.71 -13.26 22.88
C HIS A 78 -17.64 -12.27 23.35
N ILE A 79 -17.41 -11.18 22.60
CA ILE A 79 -16.54 -10.09 23.07
C ILE A 79 -17.29 -9.36 24.20
N SER A 80 -16.72 -9.30 25.39
CA SER A 80 -17.38 -8.67 26.54
C SER A 80 -17.33 -7.14 26.49
N GLU A 81 -18.42 -6.48 26.82
CA GLU A 81 -18.46 -5.01 26.93
C GLU A 81 -17.46 -4.51 27.99
N GLY A 82 -16.89 -3.31 27.78
CA GLY A 82 -15.89 -2.73 28.67
C GLY A 82 -14.47 -3.31 28.54
N THR A 83 -14.26 -4.30 27.65
CA THR A 83 -12.92 -4.79 27.32
C THR A 83 -12.31 -4.02 26.15
N PRO A 84 -10.96 -3.92 26.03
CA PRO A 84 -10.34 -3.21 24.91
C PRO A 84 -10.81 -3.67 23.52
N PRO A 85 -10.98 -4.99 23.23
CA PRO A 85 -11.51 -5.45 21.95
C PRO A 85 -12.93 -4.96 21.61
N ALA A 86 -13.75 -4.63 22.61
CA ALA A 86 -15.12 -4.17 22.38
C ALA A 86 -15.18 -2.86 21.60
N LEU A 87 -14.10 -2.06 21.60
CA LEU A 87 -13.97 -0.83 20.82
C LEU A 87 -14.15 -1.06 19.31
N LEU A 88 -13.83 -2.26 18.81
CA LEU A 88 -13.95 -2.62 17.39
C LEU A 88 -15.31 -3.26 17.04
N LYS A 89 -16.18 -3.58 18.01
CA LYS A 89 -17.52 -4.12 17.72
C LYS A 89 -18.35 -3.30 16.73
N PRO A 90 -18.32 -1.94 16.75
CA PRO A 90 -19.07 -1.15 15.79
C PRO A 90 -18.69 -1.45 14.33
N LEU A 91 -17.40 -1.70 14.04
CA LEU A 91 -16.93 -2.04 12.70
C LEU A 91 -17.59 -3.31 12.16
N PHE A 92 -17.56 -4.39 12.94
CA PHE A 92 -18.16 -5.66 12.55
C PHE A 92 -19.68 -5.56 12.44
N THR A 93 -20.33 -4.82 13.34
CA THR A 93 -21.78 -4.60 13.31
C THR A 93 -22.19 -3.82 12.05
N THR A 94 -21.46 -2.77 11.68
CA THR A 94 -21.71 -2.01 10.44
C THR A 94 -21.41 -2.84 9.18
N TRP A 95 -20.38 -3.67 9.20
CA TRP A 95 -20.11 -4.61 8.11
C TRP A 95 -21.25 -5.63 7.94
N LEU A 96 -21.73 -6.21 9.03
CA LEU A 96 -22.87 -7.14 9.04
C LEU A 96 -24.14 -6.45 8.55
N SER A 97 -24.41 -5.21 8.96
CA SER A 97 -25.61 -4.49 8.53
C SER A 97 -25.62 -4.27 7.02
N LYS A 98 -24.49 -3.83 6.44
CA LYS A 98 -24.34 -3.70 4.99
C LYS A 98 -24.55 -5.04 4.27
N ARG A 99 -23.90 -6.11 4.75
CA ARG A 99 -23.94 -7.43 4.10
C ARG A 99 -25.31 -8.09 4.16
N LEU A 100 -26.03 -7.91 5.26
CA LEU A 100 -27.37 -8.46 5.47
C LEU A 100 -28.49 -7.51 5.01
N GLN A 101 -28.16 -6.40 4.35
CA GLN A 101 -29.11 -5.35 3.93
C GLN A 101 -30.00 -4.84 5.08
N ARG A 102 -29.47 -4.84 6.30
CA ARG A 102 -30.11 -4.24 7.48
C ARG A 102 -29.80 -2.74 7.49
N GLN A 103 -30.55 -1.96 8.29
CA GLN A 103 -30.39 -0.50 8.41
C GLN A 103 -28.91 -0.08 8.40
N ASN A 104 -28.58 0.96 7.62
CA ASN A 104 -27.24 1.52 7.60
C ASN A 104 -26.91 2.09 8.98
N LEU A 105 -26.04 1.40 9.72
CA LEU A 105 -25.51 1.88 10.99
C LEU A 105 -24.36 2.85 10.67
N TYR A 106 -24.48 4.07 11.18
CA TYR A 106 -23.42 5.07 11.05
C TYR A 106 -22.36 4.82 12.13
N LEU A 107 -21.09 4.96 11.75
CA LEU A 107 -19.98 4.93 12.70
C LEU A 107 -19.77 6.35 13.23
N ASP A 108 -20.10 6.57 14.50
CA ASP A 108 -20.04 7.90 15.12
C ASP A 108 -18.61 8.39 15.37
N LYS A 109 -17.62 7.50 15.27
CA LYS A 109 -16.19 7.81 15.47
C LYS A 109 -15.47 7.88 14.12
N PRO A 110 -14.76 8.98 13.82
CA PRO A 110 -14.09 9.17 12.53
C PRO A 110 -13.04 8.08 12.27
N GLU A 111 -12.26 7.70 13.28
CA GLU A 111 -11.19 6.69 13.11
C GLU A 111 -11.75 5.30 12.75
N LEU A 112 -12.93 4.96 13.27
CA LEU A 112 -13.61 3.71 12.92
C LEU A 112 -14.24 3.81 11.52
N ALA A 113 -14.76 4.98 11.15
CA ALA A 113 -15.30 5.22 9.81
C ALA A 113 -14.19 5.12 8.74
N ASP A 114 -13.00 5.65 9.02
CA ASP A 114 -11.83 5.57 8.15
C ASP A 114 -11.37 4.11 7.99
N LEU A 115 -11.22 3.39 9.11
CA LEU A 115 -10.86 1.96 9.08
C LEU A 115 -11.91 1.12 8.34
N PHE A 116 -13.19 1.42 8.52
CA PHE A 116 -14.27 0.73 7.81
C PHE A 116 -14.24 1.01 6.31
N THR A 117 -13.92 2.24 5.93
CA THR A 117 -13.76 2.63 4.53
C THR A 117 -12.63 1.82 3.91
N GLN A 118 -11.46 1.75 4.55
CA GLN A 118 -10.33 0.92 4.11
C GLN A 118 -10.69 -0.56 3.96
N LEU A 119 -11.46 -1.12 4.90
CA LEU A 119 -11.94 -2.50 4.85
C LEU A 119 -13.01 -2.75 3.78
N SER A 120 -13.78 -1.72 3.41
CA SER A 120 -14.89 -1.83 2.45
C SER A 120 -14.45 -1.61 1.01
N LEU A 121 -13.30 -0.97 0.79
CA LEU A 121 -12.77 -0.74 -0.55
C LEU A 121 -12.36 -2.09 -1.19
N PRO A 122 -12.74 -2.34 -2.45
CA PRO A 122 -12.24 -3.49 -3.18
C PRO A 122 -10.71 -3.48 -3.24
N GLN A 123 -10.08 -4.34 -2.45
CA GLN A 123 -8.63 -4.50 -2.45
C GLN A 123 -8.21 -5.24 -3.73
N HIS A 124 -7.82 -4.49 -4.77
CA HIS A 124 -7.29 -5.09 -5.99
C HIS A 124 -6.00 -5.86 -5.63
N PRO A 125 -5.75 -7.08 -6.14
CA PRO A 125 -4.56 -7.87 -5.78
C PRO A 125 -3.22 -7.15 -5.95
N LEU A 126 -3.15 -6.18 -6.87
CA LEU A 126 -1.97 -5.33 -7.07
C LEU A 126 -1.72 -4.34 -5.92
N VAL A 127 -2.78 -3.87 -5.24
CA VAL A 127 -2.67 -2.98 -4.08
C VAL A 127 -1.94 -3.70 -2.95
N ASN A 128 -2.43 -4.88 -2.57
CA ASN A 128 -1.79 -5.71 -1.54
C ASN A 128 -0.32 -6.00 -1.87
N ARG A 129 -0.01 -6.29 -3.14
CA ARG A 129 1.38 -6.54 -3.55
C ARG A 129 2.24 -5.28 -3.50
N ALA A 130 1.68 -4.12 -3.85
CA ALA A 130 2.37 -2.84 -3.75
C ALA A 130 2.71 -2.53 -2.29
N GLU A 131 1.78 -2.76 -1.36
CA GLU A 131 2.02 -2.62 0.07
C GLU A 131 3.10 -3.58 0.57
N GLN A 132 3.04 -4.85 0.16
CA GLN A 132 4.07 -5.83 0.49
C GLN A 132 5.45 -5.44 -0.07
N ALA A 133 5.51 -4.87 -1.27
CA ALA A 133 6.76 -4.37 -1.85
C ALA A 133 7.31 -3.19 -1.05
N GLU A 134 6.47 -2.22 -0.67
CA GLU A 134 6.89 -1.09 0.17
C GLU A 134 7.34 -1.54 1.56
N GLU A 135 6.66 -2.51 2.15
CA GLU A 135 7.04 -3.05 3.46
C GLU A 135 8.38 -3.80 3.37
N ALA A 136 8.58 -4.62 2.32
CA ALA A 136 9.88 -5.25 2.06
C ALA A 136 10.99 -4.21 1.92
N LEU A 137 10.71 -3.08 1.24
CA LEU A 137 11.67 -1.98 1.10
C LEU A 137 11.98 -1.31 2.45
N LYS A 138 10.98 -1.02 3.27
CA LYS A 138 11.16 -0.46 4.63
C LYS A 138 12.00 -1.38 5.52
N GLN A 139 11.84 -2.68 5.37
CA GLN A 139 12.61 -3.70 6.09
C GLN A 139 13.99 -3.98 5.44
N SER A 140 14.36 -3.23 4.38
CA SER A 140 15.60 -3.42 3.62
C SER A 140 15.76 -4.83 3.01
N PHE A 141 14.65 -5.53 2.76
CA PHE A 141 14.65 -6.85 2.14
C PHE A 141 14.55 -6.74 0.61
N LEU A 142 15.63 -6.27 -0.01
CA LEU A 142 15.68 -5.92 -1.44
C LEU A 142 15.27 -7.05 -2.41
N PRO A 143 15.71 -8.32 -2.25
CA PRO A 143 15.32 -9.37 -3.20
C PRO A 143 13.81 -9.57 -3.31
N LEU A 144 13.09 -9.48 -2.19
CA LEU A 144 11.63 -9.61 -2.17
C LEU A 144 10.97 -8.39 -2.80
N PHE A 145 11.48 -7.20 -2.49
CA PHE A 145 11.05 -5.95 -3.11
C PHE A 145 11.20 -6.01 -4.64
N GLU A 146 12.38 -6.37 -5.17
CA GLU A 146 12.65 -6.41 -6.62
C GLU A 146 11.69 -7.38 -7.34
N GLN A 147 11.44 -8.54 -6.74
CA GLN A 147 10.52 -9.53 -7.27
C GLN A 147 9.09 -8.97 -7.38
N TYR A 148 8.58 -8.33 -6.33
CA TYR A 148 7.24 -7.74 -6.37
C TYR A 148 7.17 -6.53 -7.28
N PHE A 149 8.18 -5.67 -7.24
CA PHE A 149 8.26 -4.46 -8.05
C PHE A 149 8.15 -4.77 -9.55
N ILE A 150 8.97 -5.70 -10.07
CA ILE A 150 8.90 -6.12 -11.48
C ILE A 150 7.53 -6.70 -11.82
N LYS A 151 6.97 -7.53 -10.92
CA LYS A 151 5.70 -8.21 -11.16
C LYS A 151 4.54 -7.20 -11.24
N ILE A 152 4.48 -6.24 -10.33
CA ILE A 152 3.45 -5.19 -10.30
C ILE A 152 3.56 -4.33 -11.55
N LEU A 153 4.77 -3.87 -11.90
CA LEU A 153 4.98 -3.08 -13.11
C LEU A 153 4.50 -3.81 -14.36
N ARG A 154 4.85 -5.09 -14.52
CA ARG A 154 4.41 -5.90 -15.67
C ARG A 154 2.90 -6.06 -15.72
N GLU A 155 2.27 -6.38 -14.59
CA GLU A 155 0.82 -6.59 -14.54
C GLU A 155 0.06 -5.29 -14.84
N LEU A 156 0.49 -4.14 -14.31
CA LEU A 156 -0.06 -2.83 -14.67
C LEU A 156 0.16 -2.51 -16.15
N TYR A 157 1.37 -2.76 -16.64
CA TYR A 157 1.74 -2.45 -18.02
C TYR A 157 0.97 -3.32 -19.03
N GLN A 158 0.62 -4.56 -18.66
CA GLN A 158 -0.14 -5.49 -19.50
C GLN A 158 -1.65 -5.25 -19.51
N ILE A 159 -2.17 -4.31 -18.73
CA ILE A 159 -3.57 -3.88 -18.86
C ILE A 159 -3.77 -3.37 -20.30
N ASP A 160 -4.77 -3.92 -21.00
CA ASP A 160 -4.98 -3.73 -22.44
C ASP A 160 -5.54 -2.35 -22.81
N THR A 161 -5.72 -1.48 -21.82
CA THR A 161 -6.16 -0.10 -21.98
C THR A 161 -4.96 0.83 -22.19
N GLU A 162 -5.21 2.01 -22.77
CA GLU A 162 -4.19 3.08 -22.85
C GLU A 162 -3.73 3.56 -21.45
N THR A 163 -4.52 3.30 -20.41
CA THR A 163 -4.21 3.69 -19.03
C THR A 163 -3.16 2.79 -18.37
N GLY A 164 -3.03 1.53 -18.78
CA GLY A 164 -2.11 0.54 -18.19
C GLY A 164 -0.64 1.00 -18.13
N PRO A 165 -0.02 1.35 -19.28
CA PRO A 165 1.34 1.87 -19.31
C PRO A 165 1.54 3.12 -18.44
N GLY A 166 0.55 4.02 -18.42
CA GLY A 166 0.55 5.20 -17.57
C GLY A 166 0.54 4.87 -16.08
N LEU A 167 -0.29 3.92 -15.65
CA LEU A 167 -0.34 3.44 -14.28
C LEU A 167 0.97 2.78 -13.85
N ALA A 168 1.55 1.94 -14.71
CA ALA A 168 2.82 1.29 -14.45
C ALA A 168 3.95 2.31 -14.25
N VAL A 169 4.05 3.31 -15.13
CA VAL A 169 5.05 4.38 -15.01
C VAL A 169 4.83 5.23 -13.76
N ARG A 170 3.58 5.57 -13.42
CA ARG A 170 3.28 6.31 -12.18
C ARG A 170 3.67 5.52 -10.92
N TYR A 171 3.33 4.24 -10.86
CA TYR A 171 3.76 3.35 -9.77
C TYR A 171 5.29 3.30 -9.68
N GLY A 172 5.99 3.10 -10.81
CA GLY A 172 7.45 3.11 -10.85
C GLY A 172 8.06 4.41 -10.34
N ILE A 173 7.53 5.57 -10.75
CA ILE A 173 8.00 6.89 -10.27
C ILE A 173 7.83 6.99 -8.75
N HIS A 174 6.67 6.60 -8.22
CA HIS A 174 6.40 6.63 -6.78
C HIS A 174 7.41 5.76 -6.01
N THR A 175 7.62 4.51 -6.44
CA THR A 175 8.58 3.61 -5.80
C THR A 175 10.02 4.10 -5.90
N LEU A 176 10.43 4.70 -7.02
CA LEU A 176 11.75 5.31 -7.16
C LEU A 176 11.94 6.49 -6.19
N CYS A 177 10.90 7.29 -5.93
CA CYS A 177 10.97 8.32 -4.89
C CYS A 177 11.18 7.74 -3.49
N LEU A 178 10.50 6.63 -3.15
CA LEU A 178 10.71 5.94 -1.87
C LEU A 178 12.13 5.38 -1.74
N LEU A 179 12.65 4.77 -2.80
CA LEU A 179 14.03 4.30 -2.85
C LEU A 179 15.02 5.45 -2.65
N TYR A 180 14.79 6.59 -3.31
CA TYR A 180 15.64 7.77 -3.13
C TYR A 180 15.67 8.26 -1.67
N GLU A 181 14.51 8.32 -1.03
CA GLU A 181 14.37 8.69 0.39
C GLU A 181 15.06 7.69 1.32
N GLY A 182 15.06 6.41 0.95
CA GLY A 182 15.85 5.36 1.63
C GLY A 182 17.36 5.42 1.37
N GLY A 183 17.84 6.41 0.60
CA GLY A 183 19.26 6.58 0.28
C GLY A 183 19.78 5.71 -0.87
N TYR A 184 18.89 5.07 -1.63
CA TYR A 184 19.27 4.23 -2.76
C TYR A 184 19.59 5.05 -4.02
N GLN A 185 20.55 4.57 -4.80
CA GLN A 185 20.86 5.14 -6.13
C GLN A 185 19.87 4.60 -7.16
N LEU A 186 19.14 5.49 -7.83
CA LEU A 186 18.03 5.13 -8.72
C LEU A 186 18.47 4.45 -10.02
N GLU A 187 19.67 4.74 -10.51
CA GLU A 187 20.22 4.12 -11.72
C GLU A 187 20.38 2.61 -11.56
N ASN A 188 20.62 2.13 -10.33
CA ASN A 188 20.72 0.70 -10.05
C ASN A 188 19.40 -0.05 -10.27
N VAL A 189 18.28 0.69 -10.33
CA VAL A 189 16.93 0.16 -10.55
C VAL A 189 16.59 0.09 -12.03
N LEU A 190 17.35 0.79 -12.90
CA LEU A 190 17.09 0.84 -14.34
C LEU A 190 17.00 -0.54 -15.00
N PRO A 191 17.85 -1.53 -14.69
CA PRO A 191 17.71 -2.88 -15.26
C PRO A 191 16.35 -3.51 -14.95
N LEU A 192 15.79 -3.28 -13.75
CA LEU A 192 14.49 -3.79 -13.34
C LEU A 192 13.35 -3.09 -14.10
N LEU A 193 13.46 -1.77 -14.27
CA LEU A 193 12.51 -0.99 -15.06
C LEU A 193 12.48 -1.45 -16.52
N VAL A 194 13.65 -1.61 -17.13
CA VAL A 194 13.78 -2.09 -18.52
C VAL A 194 13.24 -3.51 -18.66
N GLN A 195 13.51 -4.38 -17.69
CA GLN A 195 12.98 -5.74 -17.65
C GLN A 195 11.45 -5.79 -17.54
N ALA A 196 10.83 -4.81 -16.87
CA ALA A 196 9.39 -4.76 -16.63
C ALA A 196 8.61 -4.03 -17.72
N LEU A 197 9.12 -2.88 -18.17
CA LEU A 197 8.41 -1.91 -19.04
C LEU A 197 8.99 -1.84 -20.45
N GLY A 198 10.16 -2.44 -20.69
CA GLY A 198 10.95 -2.21 -21.89
C GLY A 198 11.87 -0.99 -21.78
N GLU A 199 12.81 -0.87 -22.72
CA GLU A 199 13.87 0.15 -22.68
C GLU A 199 13.32 1.58 -22.65
N ALA A 200 12.43 1.91 -23.59
CA ALA A 200 11.84 3.23 -23.73
C ALA A 200 11.10 3.68 -22.46
N ASP A 201 10.15 2.86 -22.00
CA ASP A 201 9.28 3.21 -20.87
C ASP A 201 10.01 3.09 -19.53
N GLY A 202 11.00 2.22 -19.42
CA GLY A 202 11.89 2.13 -18.27
C GLY A 202 12.76 3.38 -18.11
N CYS A 203 13.37 3.86 -19.20
CA CYS A 203 14.12 5.12 -19.22
C CYS A 203 13.21 6.32 -18.91
N ALA A 204 12.00 6.36 -19.48
CA ALA A 204 11.02 7.41 -19.20
C ALA A 204 10.61 7.46 -17.73
N CYS A 205 10.35 6.30 -17.13
CA CYS A 205 10.02 6.19 -15.71
C CYS A 205 11.15 6.76 -14.82
N LEU A 206 12.40 6.40 -15.08
CA LEU A 206 13.56 6.92 -14.36
C LEU A 206 13.72 8.44 -14.53
N ALA A 207 13.61 8.95 -15.76
CA ALA A 207 13.72 10.38 -16.05
C ALA A 207 12.64 11.20 -15.34
N LEU A 208 11.40 10.73 -15.36
CA LEU A 208 10.28 11.38 -14.67
C LEU A 208 10.45 11.36 -13.14
N ALA A 209 11.02 10.29 -12.57
CA ALA A 209 11.35 10.25 -11.15
C ALA A 209 12.41 11.31 -10.78
N PHE A 210 13.46 11.46 -11.59
CA PHE A 210 14.45 12.53 -11.37
C PHE A 210 13.84 13.93 -11.47
N ILE A 211 12.98 14.17 -12.46
CA ILE A 211 12.24 15.45 -12.58
C ILE A 211 11.44 15.73 -11.30
N LYS A 212 10.70 14.74 -10.80
CA LYS A 212 9.90 14.87 -9.58
C LYS A 212 10.80 15.17 -8.37
N LEU A 213 11.89 14.44 -8.20
CA LEU A 213 12.81 14.59 -7.07
C LEU A 213 13.61 15.89 -7.12
N GLN A 214 13.87 16.44 -8.30
CA GLN A 214 14.61 17.69 -8.44
C GLN A 214 13.90 18.89 -7.82
N THR A 215 12.56 18.82 -7.68
CA THR A 215 11.78 19.82 -6.93
C THR A 215 12.17 19.91 -5.46
N ILE A 216 12.78 18.84 -4.92
CA ILE A 216 13.20 18.69 -3.53
C ILE A 216 14.74 18.71 -3.41
N ASN A 217 15.47 18.22 -4.43
CA ASN A 217 16.93 18.19 -4.45
C ASN A 217 17.52 18.68 -5.79
N GLN A 218 18.00 19.92 -5.80
CA GLN A 218 18.59 20.56 -6.99
C GLN A 218 19.89 19.89 -7.48
N ASN A 219 20.60 19.15 -6.62
CA ASN A 219 21.84 18.45 -7.01
C ASN A 219 21.60 17.32 -8.01
N LEU A 220 20.34 16.97 -8.29
CA LEU A 220 19.98 15.95 -9.27
C LEU A 220 19.98 16.47 -10.71
N GLN A 221 20.16 17.78 -10.97
CA GLN A 221 20.00 18.37 -12.30
C GLN A 221 20.79 17.66 -13.40
N GLU A 222 22.07 17.37 -13.18
CA GLU A 222 22.91 16.70 -14.18
C GLU A 222 22.38 15.29 -14.49
N ARG A 223 21.98 14.54 -13.46
CA ARG A 223 21.42 13.20 -13.59
C ARG A 223 20.05 13.23 -14.28
N THR A 224 19.21 14.23 -13.98
CA THR A 224 17.94 14.47 -14.67
C THR A 224 18.17 14.67 -16.17
N LEU A 225 19.14 15.51 -16.55
CA LEU A 225 19.47 15.77 -17.95
C LEU A 225 19.98 14.52 -18.67
N GLN A 226 20.87 13.75 -18.04
CA GLN A 226 21.36 12.48 -18.59
C GLN A 226 20.23 11.46 -18.79
N ALA A 227 19.32 11.34 -17.82
CA ALA A 227 18.16 10.45 -17.94
C ALA A 227 17.20 10.91 -19.06
N LEU A 228 16.99 12.22 -19.22
CA LEU A 228 16.21 12.78 -20.32
C LEU A 228 16.86 12.51 -21.68
N ASP A 229 18.17 12.62 -21.79
CA ASP A 229 18.91 12.31 -23.02
C ASP A 229 18.75 10.84 -23.42
N ALA A 230 18.92 9.93 -22.47
CA ALA A 230 18.71 8.50 -22.70
C ALA A 230 17.27 8.21 -23.14
N CYS A 231 16.29 8.83 -22.48
CA CYS A 231 14.87 8.70 -22.81
C CYS A 231 14.55 9.20 -24.22
N LEU A 232 15.04 10.38 -24.62
CA LEU A 232 14.81 10.94 -25.95
C LEU A 232 15.49 10.14 -27.07
N ALA A 233 16.59 9.44 -26.76
CA ALA A 233 17.31 8.58 -27.70
C ALA A 233 16.71 7.17 -27.82
N ALA A 234 15.95 6.70 -26.83
CA ALA A 234 15.32 5.39 -26.84
C ALA A 234 14.29 5.25 -27.98
N PRO A 235 13.95 4.03 -28.45
CA PRO A 235 12.83 3.81 -29.37
C PRO A 235 11.48 4.24 -28.75
N ASP A 236 10.40 4.24 -29.53
CA ASP A 236 9.07 4.49 -28.98
C ASP A 236 8.60 3.30 -28.13
N GLY A 237 8.04 3.60 -26.96
CA GLY A 237 7.39 2.65 -26.07
C GLY A 237 5.86 2.80 -26.10
N ARG A 238 5.15 2.04 -25.26
CA ARG A 238 3.69 2.21 -25.11
C ARG A 238 3.37 3.49 -24.33
N PHE A 239 4.22 3.89 -23.40
CA PHE A 239 4.09 5.15 -22.67
C PHE A 239 4.91 6.28 -23.31
N LEU A 240 6.19 6.02 -23.61
CA LEU A 240 7.11 6.94 -24.28
C LEU A 240 6.87 6.95 -25.79
N ASN A 241 5.71 7.45 -26.19
CA ASN A 241 5.36 7.72 -27.57
C ASN A 241 5.89 9.09 -28.04
N ALA A 242 5.62 9.45 -29.29
CA ALA A 242 6.04 10.72 -29.88
C ALA A 242 5.59 11.96 -29.07
N ASP A 243 4.37 11.95 -28.54
CA ASP A 243 3.81 13.07 -27.76
C ASP A 243 4.53 13.23 -26.42
N MET A 244 4.80 12.11 -25.74
CA MET A 244 5.57 12.12 -24.50
C MET A 244 7.02 12.57 -24.74
N LYS A 245 7.67 12.12 -25.83
CA LYS A 245 9.01 12.59 -26.21
C LYS A 245 9.03 14.09 -26.49
N CYS A 246 8.02 14.61 -27.19
CA CYS A 246 7.86 16.05 -27.41
C CYS A 246 7.78 16.80 -26.07
N THR A 247 6.96 16.29 -25.14
CA THR A 247 6.82 16.83 -23.78
C THR A 247 8.14 16.83 -23.01
N LEU A 248 8.86 15.71 -23.00
CA LEU A 248 10.15 15.59 -22.33
C LEU A 248 11.23 16.48 -22.97
N SER A 249 11.20 16.68 -24.28
CA SER A 249 12.11 17.61 -24.98
C SER A 249 11.87 19.06 -24.57
N ILE A 250 10.61 19.46 -24.40
CA ILE A 250 10.24 20.78 -23.88
C ILE A 250 10.77 20.93 -22.45
N ILE A 251 10.52 19.95 -21.59
CA ILE A 251 11.02 19.93 -20.19
C ILE A 251 12.54 20.05 -20.15
N LYS A 252 13.27 19.27 -20.96
CA LYS A 252 14.73 19.33 -21.08
C LYS A 252 15.21 20.74 -21.49
N THR A 253 14.53 21.38 -22.44
CA THR A 253 14.88 22.74 -22.90
C THR A 253 14.76 23.75 -21.76
N PHE A 254 13.74 23.61 -20.90
CA PHE A 254 13.60 24.45 -19.72
C PHE A 254 14.75 24.23 -18.72
N PHE A 255 15.17 22.98 -18.48
CA PHE A 255 16.31 22.69 -17.59
C PHE A 255 17.64 23.28 -18.07
N ASN A 256 17.79 23.50 -19.37
CA ASN A 256 18.98 24.11 -19.97
C ASN A 256 18.96 25.65 -19.95
N THR A 257 17.79 26.26 -19.94
CA THR A 257 17.64 27.72 -20.12
C THR A 257 17.40 28.49 -18.83
N SER A 258 16.76 27.88 -17.83
CA SER A 258 16.41 28.53 -16.57
C SER A 258 16.43 27.52 -15.43
N GLY A 259 16.99 27.88 -14.26
CA GLY A 259 16.85 27.07 -13.05
C GLY A 259 15.37 26.92 -12.68
N ILE A 260 14.75 25.81 -13.05
CA ILE A 260 13.32 25.53 -12.79
C ILE A 260 13.17 25.27 -11.29
N VAL A 261 12.89 26.31 -10.52
CA VAL A 261 12.40 26.17 -9.15
C VAL A 261 10.94 26.62 -9.07
N ASP A 262 10.52 27.61 -9.87
CA ASP A 262 9.26 28.32 -9.58
C ASP A 262 7.99 27.75 -10.25
N ILE A 263 8.09 27.03 -11.39
CA ILE A 263 6.88 26.63 -12.15
C ILE A 263 6.27 25.30 -11.64
N ILE A 264 7.09 24.38 -11.13
CA ILE A 264 6.61 23.06 -10.66
C ILE A 264 6.11 23.13 -9.20
N GLN A 265 6.57 24.11 -8.41
CA GLN A 265 6.20 24.26 -7.00
C GLN A 265 4.73 24.66 -6.76
N ILE A 266 4.03 25.20 -7.74
CA ILE A 266 2.68 25.79 -7.55
C ILE A 266 1.56 24.73 -7.38
N LYS A 267 1.84 23.42 -7.53
CA LYS A 267 0.79 22.38 -7.46
C LYS A 267 1.03 21.18 -6.53
N LEU A 268 2.11 21.11 -5.77
CA LEU A 268 2.45 19.96 -4.93
C LEU A 268 2.63 20.35 -3.45
N GLN A 269 1.60 20.96 -2.86
CA GLN A 269 1.44 20.98 -1.40
C GLN A 269 0.22 20.12 -1.06
N ASN A 270 0.41 18.80 -1.06
CA ASN A 270 -0.47 17.90 -0.33
C ASN A 270 0.40 16.92 0.44
N VAL A 271 -0.01 16.65 1.68
CA VAL A 271 0.51 15.56 2.50
C VAL A 271 0.38 14.27 1.68
N ARG A 272 1.45 13.48 1.66
CA ARG A 272 1.59 12.29 0.80
C ARG A 272 0.55 11.25 1.23
N ASP A 273 -0.47 11.04 0.41
CA ASP A 273 -1.44 9.98 0.67
C ASP A 273 -0.82 8.60 0.37
N PRO A 274 -1.23 7.53 1.08
CA PRO A 274 -0.78 6.17 0.78
C PRO A 274 -1.10 5.79 -0.67
N VAL A 275 -0.31 4.88 -1.26
CA VAL A 275 -0.44 4.36 -2.65
C VAL A 275 -1.88 4.06 -3.07
N GLN A 276 -2.70 3.62 -2.12
CA GLN A 276 -4.12 3.33 -2.29
C GLN A 276 -4.93 4.50 -2.87
N MET A 277 -4.62 5.76 -2.51
CA MET A 277 -5.45 6.92 -2.84
C MET A 277 -5.12 7.58 -4.18
N GLU A 278 -3.86 7.50 -4.65
CA GLU A 278 -3.43 8.18 -5.89
C GLU A 278 -3.42 7.28 -7.13
N LEU A 279 -3.13 5.98 -6.98
CA LEU A 279 -2.88 5.08 -8.12
C LEU A 279 -4.07 4.19 -8.48
N PHE A 280 -5.01 3.97 -7.55
CA PHE A 280 -6.01 2.91 -7.66
C PHE A 280 -7.46 3.38 -7.45
N ASN A 281 -7.74 4.67 -7.63
CA ASN A 281 -9.12 5.18 -7.59
C ASN A 281 -10.02 4.49 -8.64
N GLU A 282 -11.25 4.18 -8.22
CA GLU A 282 -12.16 3.21 -8.85
C GLU A 282 -12.40 3.39 -10.36
N GLU A 283 -12.25 4.60 -10.91
CA GLU A 283 -12.49 4.86 -12.34
C GLU A 283 -11.45 4.26 -13.29
N LEU A 284 -10.22 3.99 -12.82
CA LEU A 284 -9.08 3.63 -13.69
C LEU A 284 -8.80 2.12 -13.80
N LEU A 285 -9.29 1.30 -12.85
CA LEU A 285 -9.03 -0.15 -12.82
C LEU A 285 -10.24 -1.02 -13.14
N TRP A 286 -11.46 -0.49 -13.03
CA TRP A 286 -12.70 -1.28 -13.13
C TRP A 286 -13.50 -1.03 -14.43
N ASN A 287 -12.93 -0.27 -15.37
CA ASN A 287 -13.43 -0.09 -16.74
C ASN A 287 -12.44 -0.67 -17.75
#